data_AF-A0ABD3L9C8-F1
#
_entry.id   AF-A0ABD3L9C8-F1
#
_cell.length_a   1.000
_cell.length_b   1.000
_cell.length_c   1.000
_cell.angle_alpha   90.00
_cell.angle_beta   90.00
_cell.angle_gamma   90.00
#
_symmetry.space_group_name_H-M   'P 1'
#
loop_
_entity.id
_entity.type
_entity.pdbx_description
1 polymer ?
#
loop_
_entity_poly.entity_id
_entity_poly.type
_entity_poly.pdbx_seq_one_letter_code
_entity_poly.pdbx_strand_id
1 'polypeptide(L)'
;MFRLFKKLKLGIDAQPLTPRDKLKKTLKKLKKKAQTYKKKASQEVKKAKKSLRARDRGAANLCLKRKSLYEQQIELLGNSQFQIEELIIKLEGVKATTETVDALKIGAAAMQEMQKVTYVLLLNIDDGDKDMDETYEIMANVKQIQDSLRTPSDAATEFNEDKVEAKLKEREGADPVPQRTAEEYELATSQAGMAL
;
A
#
# COMPACT_ATOMS: atom_id res chain seq x y z
N MET A 1 -51.86 -28.07 12.56
CA MET A 1 -50.86 -26.98 12.68
C MET A 1 -49.49 -27.55 12.32
N PHE A 2 -49.09 -27.53 11.03
CA PHE A 2 -47.73 -27.95 10.61
C PHE A 2 -47.31 -27.10 9.40
N ARG A 3 -46.54 -26.05 9.66
CA ARG A 3 -45.69 -25.36 8.67
C ARG A 3 -44.36 -25.11 9.35
N LEU A 4 -43.42 -26.04 9.21
CA LEU A 4 -42.03 -25.83 9.58
C LEU A 4 -41.12 -26.11 8.37
N PHE A 5 -40.39 -25.05 8.00
CA PHE A 5 -39.08 -25.09 7.35
C PHE A 5 -38.96 -25.71 5.96
N LYS A 6 -39.48 -24.97 4.96
CA LYS A 6 -38.77 -24.85 3.69
C LYS A 6 -37.52 -23.98 3.96
N LYS A 7 -36.36 -24.60 4.18
CA LYS A 7 -35.06 -23.91 4.19
C LYS A 7 -34.93 -23.17 2.87
N LEU A 8 -35.26 -21.88 2.90
CA LEU A 8 -34.90 -20.94 1.87
C LEU A 8 -33.38 -20.95 1.86
N LYS A 9 -32.83 -21.46 0.76
CA LYS A 9 -31.42 -21.45 0.41
C LYS A 9 -31.02 -19.96 0.30
N LEU A 10 -30.76 -19.33 1.44
CA LEU A 10 -30.13 -18.02 1.52
C LEU A 10 -28.76 -18.21 0.89
N GLY A 11 -28.55 -17.51 -0.22
CA GLY A 11 -27.32 -17.54 -1.00
C GLY A 11 -26.11 -17.39 -0.09
N ILE A 12 -25.44 -18.51 0.11
CA ILE A 12 -23.99 -18.55 0.25
C ILE A 12 -23.48 -17.88 -1.03
N ASP A 13 -22.67 -16.82 -0.88
CA ASP A 13 -21.75 -16.22 -1.88
C ASP A 13 -21.60 -14.69 -1.75
N ALA A 14 -21.86 -14.10 -0.59
CA ALA A 14 -21.29 -12.79 -0.27
C ALA A 14 -20.85 -12.75 1.19
N GLN A 15 -19.68 -13.31 1.49
CA GLN A 15 -18.96 -12.88 2.67
C GLN A 15 -18.82 -11.34 2.64
N PRO A 16 -19.01 -10.63 3.77
CA PRO A 16 -18.76 -9.20 3.82
C PRO A 16 -17.32 -8.93 3.38
N LEU A 17 -17.14 -8.23 2.26
CA LEU A 17 -15.80 -7.89 1.76
C LEU A 17 -14.99 -7.22 2.87
N THR A 18 -13.76 -7.69 3.09
CA THR A 18 -12.86 -7.02 4.03
C THR A 18 -12.62 -5.58 3.57
N PRO A 19 -12.27 -4.64 4.49
CA PRO A 19 -11.93 -3.27 4.10
C PRO A 19 -10.89 -3.21 2.96
N ARG A 20 -9.89 -4.11 2.99
CA ARG A 20 -8.89 -4.26 1.93
C ARG A 20 -9.51 -4.66 0.59
N ASP A 21 -10.43 -5.61 0.57
CA ASP A 21 -11.08 -6.06 -0.67
C ASP A 21 -11.98 -4.97 -1.27
N LYS A 22 -12.65 -4.18 -0.42
CA LYS A 22 -13.43 -3.01 -0.85
C LYS A 22 -12.53 -1.97 -1.52
N LEU A 23 -11.38 -1.65 -0.91
CA LEU A 23 -10.39 -0.73 -1.48
C LEU A 23 -9.84 -1.24 -2.83
N LYS A 24 -9.45 -2.52 -2.92
CA LYS A 24 -8.99 -3.14 -4.17
C LYS A 24 -10.06 -3.11 -5.27
N LYS A 25 -11.32 -3.35 -4.92
CA LYS A 25 -12.46 -3.26 -5.86
C LYS A 25 -12.65 -1.84 -6.36
N THR A 26 -12.52 -0.84 -5.48
CA THR A 26 -12.59 0.58 -5.85
C THR A 26 -11.42 0.96 -6.77
N LEU A 27 -10.19 0.56 -6.44
CA LEU A 27 -9.00 0.77 -7.26
C LEU A 27 -9.19 0.24 -8.69
N LYS A 28 -9.71 -0.99 -8.84
CA LYS A 28 -10.02 -1.59 -10.15
C LYS A 28 -11.03 -0.76 -10.95
N LYS A 29 -12.06 -0.20 -10.30
CA LYS A 29 -13.04 0.68 -10.95
C LYS A 29 -12.40 1.98 -11.42
N LEU A 30 -11.57 2.61 -10.58
CA LEU A 30 -10.86 3.85 -10.93
C LEU A 30 -9.91 3.64 -12.10
N LYS A 31 -9.11 2.55 -12.08
CA LYS A 31 -8.21 2.17 -13.20
C LYS A 31 -8.98 2.00 -14.52
N LYS A 32 -10.13 1.32 -14.50
CA LYS A 32 -10.98 1.16 -15.69
C LYS A 32 -11.54 2.49 -16.19
N LYS A 33 -11.94 3.39 -15.28
CA LYS A 33 -12.43 4.74 -15.63
C LYS A 33 -11.32 5.60 -16.25
N ALA A 34 -10.12 5.60 -15.66
CA ALA A 34 -8.96 6.30 -16.20
C ALA A 34 -8.60 5.79 -17.60
N GLN A 35 -8.60 4.48 -17.82
CA GLN A 35 -8.37 3.89 -19.14
C GLN A 35 -9.44 4.31 -20.17
N THR A 36 -10.69 4.44 -19.74
CA THR A 36 -11.78 4.95 -20.59
C THR A 36 -11.54 6.40 -20.99
N TYR A 37 -11.14 7.27 -20.06
CA TYR A 37 -10.80 8.65 -20.38
C TYR A 37 -9.55 8.76 -21.26
N LYS A 38 -8.52 7.93 -21.05
CA LYS A 38 -7.35 7.86 -21.92
C LYS A 38 -7.74 7.54 -23.37
N LYS A 39 -8.63 6.55 -23.57
CA LYS A 39 -9.19 6.22 -24.89
C LYS A 39 -9.95 7.40 -25.50
N LYS A 40 -10.79 8.09 -24.72
CA LYS A 40 -11.55 9.27 -25.18
C LYS A 40 -10.63 10.43 -25.56
N ALA A 41 -9.60 10.73 -24.76
CA ALA A 41 -8.58 11.75 -25.09
C ALA A 41 -7.88 11.43 -26.42
N SER A 42 -7.46 10.17 -26.62
CA SER A 42 -6.86 9.74 -27.90
C SER A 42 -7.83 9.86 -29.09
N GLN A 43 -9.13 9.63 -28.89
CA GLN A 43 -10.15 9.85 -29.93
C GLN A 43 -10.29 11.33 -30.28
N GLU A 44 -10.31 12.23 -29.30
CA GLU A 44 -10.36 13.67 -29.55
C GLU A 44 -9.12 14.17 -30.30
N VAL A 45 -7.93 13.61 -30.04
CA VAL A 45 -6.72 13.89 -30.85
C VAL A 45 -6.92 13.49 -32.32
N LYS A 46 -7.49 12.30 -32.57
CA LYS A 46 -7.77 11.84 -33.94
C LYS A 46 -8.79 12.76 -34.63
N LYS A 47 -9.82 13.22 -33.93
CA LYS A 47 -10.81 14.18 -34.45
C LYS A 47 -10.16 15.53 -34.75
N ALA A 48 -9.37 16.08 -33.83
CA ALA A 48 -8.65 17.33 -34.03
C ALA A 48 -7.77 17.29 -35.29
N LYS A 49 -7.00 16.20 -35.48
CA LYS A 49 -6.18 16.00 -36.69
C LYS A 49 -7.02 15.98 -37.98
N LYS A 50 -8.20 15.36 -37.96
CA LYS A 50 -9.13 15.36 -39.11
C LYS A 50 -9.68 16.76 -39.39
N SER A 51 -10.11 17.50 -38.37
CA SER A 51 -10.60 18.87 -38.52
C SER A 51 -9.54 19.82 -39.05
N LEU A 52 -8.28 19.68 -38.61
CA LEU A 52 -7.16 20.45 -39.15
C LEU A 52 -6.91 20.17 -40.64
N ARG A 53 -7.00 18.90 -41.08
CA ARG A 53 -6.92 18.53 -42.50
C ARG A 53 -8.06 19.13 -43.32
N ALA A 54 -9.25 19.24 -42.74
CA ALA A 54 -10.41 19.92 -43.33
C ALA A 54 -10.33 21.47 -43.23
N ARG A 55 -9.21 22.03 -42.74
CA ARG A 55 -9.00 23.46 -42.48
C ARG A 55 -10.00 24.10 -41.51
N ASP A 56 -10.71 23.30 -40.72
CA ASP A 56 -11.61 23.77 -39.68
C ASP A 56 -10.86 23.89 -38.34
N ARG A 57 -10.30 25.08 -38.09
CA ARG A 57 -9.58 25.40 -36.86
C ARG A 57 -10.51 25.48 -35.63
N GLY A 58 -11.78 25.84 -35.80
CA GLY A 58 -12.75 25.94 -34.72
C GLY A 58 -13.07 24.58 -34.13
N ALA A 59 -13.42 23.61 -34.98
CA ALA A 59 -13.68 22.24 -34.56
C ALA A 59 -12.42 21.56 -33.98
N ALA A 60 -11.24 21.85 -34.53
CA ALA A 60 -9.98 21.35 -33.98
C ALA A 60 -9.74 21.85 -32.54
N ASN A 61 -9.91 23.16 -32.30
CA ASN A 61 -9.78 23.75 -30.97
C ASN A 61 -10.78 23.16 -29.97
N LEU A 62 -12.03 22.92 -30.39
CA LEU A 62 -13.03 22.29 -29.52
C LEU A 62 -12.62 20.86 -29.13
N CYS A 63 -12.09 20.07 -30.07
CA CYS A 63 -11.58 18.73 -29.77
C CYS A 63 -10.40 18.77 -28.79
N LEU A 64 -9.47 19.73 -28.95
CA LEU A 64 -8.34 19.90 -28.04
C LEU A 64 -8.78 20.32 -26.63
N LYS A 65 -9.79 21.19 -26.50
CA LYS A 65 -10.40 21.52 -25.20
C LYS A 65 -10.99 20.28 -24.52
N ARG A 66 -11.72 19.45 -25.27
CA ARG A 66 -12.27 18.18 -24.75
C ARG A 66 -11.18 17.19 -24.34
N LYS A 67 -10.10 17.10 -25.11
CA LYS A 67 -8.91 16.30 -24.75
C LYS A 67 -8.35 16.75 -23.39
N SER A 68 -8.12 18.05 -23.22
CA SER A 68 -7.57 18.61 -21.98
C SER A 68 -8.46 18.29 -20.76
N LEU A 69 -9.79 18.39 -20.89
CA LEU A 69 -10.73 17.98 -19.83
C LEU A 69 -10.59 16.50 -19.46
N TYR A 70 -10.41 15.60 -20.45
CA TYR A 70 -10.17 14.19 -20.15
C TYR A 70 -8.82 13.95 -19.46
N GLU A 71 -7.78 14.72 -19.79
CA GLU A 71 -6.46 14.63 -19.16
C GLU A 71 -6.50 15.06 -17.69
N GLN A 72 -7.19 16.16 -17.39
CA GLN A 72 -7.44 16.60 -16.00
C GLN A 72 -8.18 15.51 -15.19
N GLN A 73 -9.19 14.87 -15.79
CA GLN A 73 -9.89 13.77 -15.13
C GLN A 73 -9.01 12.52 -14.93
N ILE A 74 -8.05 12.27 -15.82
CA ILE A 74 -7.09 11.16 -15.67
C ILE A 74 -6.15 11.44 -14.50
N GLU A 75 -5.64 12.67 -14.38
CA GLU A 75 -4.77 13.10 -13.28
C GLU A 75 -5.47 12.99 -11.93
N LEU A 76 -6.70 13.53 -11.81
CA LEU A 76 -7.51 13.41 -10.60
C LEU A 76 -7.72 11.94 -10.19
N LEU A 77 -8.02 11.07 -11.16
CA LEU A 77 -8.16 9.64 -10.91
C LEU A 77 -6.83 8.98 -10.55
N GLY A 78 -5.70 9.49 -11.02
CA GLY A 78 -4.36 9.05 -10.65
C GLY A 78 -4.09 9.31 -9.17
N ASN A 79 -4.35 10.54 -8.70
CA ASN A 79 -4.20 10.91 -7.30
C ASN A 79 -5.06 10.05 -6.37
N SER A 80 -6.32 9.82 -6.74
CA SER A 80 -7.22 8.92 -5.98
C SER A 80 -6.74 7.46 -5.98
N GLN A 81 -6.12 6.98 -7.07
CA GLN A 81 -5.56 5.62 -7.13
C GLN A 81 -4.38 5.49 -6.17
N PHE A 82 -3.47 6.47 -6.19
CA PHE A 82 -2.31 6.51 -5.30
C PHE A 82 -2.71 6.49 -3.82
N GLN A 83 -3.67 7.33 -3.43
CA GLN A 83 -4.21 7.35 -2.06
C GLN A 83 -4.81 6.01 -1.63
N ILE A 84 -5.51 5.31 -2.53
CA ILE A 84 -6.06 3.98 -2.22
C ILE A 84 -4.95 2.94 -2.07
N GLU A 85 -3.93 2.98 -2.92
CA GLU A 85 -2.77 2.08 -2.83
C GLU A 85 -2.01 2.30 -1.50
N GLU A 86 -1.81 3.56 -1.10
CA GLU A 86 -1.24 3.91 0.20
C GLU A 86 -2.08 3.38 1.37
N LEU A 87 -3.40 3.53 1.33
CA LEU A 87 -4.31 3.00 2.36
C LEU A 87 -4.27 1.47 2.45
N ILE A 88 -4.11 0.77 1.33
CA ILE A 88 -3.98 -0.69 1.33
C ILE A 88 -2.68 -1.10 2.06
N ILE A 89 -1.56 -0.43 1.78
CA ILE A 89 -0.28 -0.69 2.45
C ILE A 89 -0.39 -0.40 3.95
N LYS A 90 -0.98 0.74 4.33
CA LYS A 90 -1.20 1.09 5.75
C LYS A 90 -2.04 0.03 6.48
N LEU A 91 -3.11 -0.46 5.87
CA LEU A 91 -3.92 -1.54 6.45
C LEU A 91 -3.15 -2.85 6.62
N GLU A 92 -2.24 -3.17 5.70
CA GLU A 92 -1.37 -4.34 5.82
C GLU A 92 -0.39 -4.20 6.99
N GLY A 93 0.18 -3.01 7.19
CA GLY A 93 1.01 -2.70 8.36
C GLY A 93 0.24 -2.80 9.68
N VAL A 94 -0.94 -2.18 9.76
CA VAL A 94 -1.81 -2.26 10.96
C VAL A 94 -2.17 -3.70 11.30
N LYS A 95 -2.44 -4.53 10.28
CA LYS A 95 -2.74 -5.95 10.47
C LYS A 95 -1.54 -6.69 11.07
N ALA A 96 -0.34 -6.52 10.52
CA ALA A 96 0.88 -7.16 11.02
C ALA A 96 1.19 -6.74 12.48
N THR A 97 1.01 -5.45 12.80
CA THR A 97 1.17 -4.95 14.18
C THR A 97 0.17 -5.58 15.12
N THR A 98 -1.10 -5.70 14.71
CA THR A 98 -2.14 -6.33 15.53
C THR A 98 -1.84 -7.80 15.80
N GLU A 99 -1.45 -8.56 14.76
CA GLU A 99 -1.06 -9.98 14.90
C GLU A 99 0.16 -10.14 15.81
N THR A 100 1.14 -9.23 15.74
CA THR A 100 2.31 -9.22 16.63
C THR A 100 1.91 -8.96 18.08
N VAL A 101 1.06 -7.96 18.32
CA VAL A 101 0.58 -7.63 19.66
C VAL A 101 -0.20 -8.80 20.26
N ASP A 102 -1.01 -9.50 19.47
CA ASP A 102 -1.76 -10.66 19.93
C ASP A 102 -0.84 -11.85 20.25
N ALA A 103 0.18 -12.11 19.43
CA ALA A 103 1.20 -13.12 19.72
C ALA A 103 1.98 -12.79 21.01
N LEU A 104 2.34 -11.53 21.22
CA LEU A 104 3.02 -11.07 22.43
C LEU A 104 2.16 -11.27 23.69
N LYS A 105 0.85 -11.03 23.63
CA LYS A 105 -0.06 -11.29 24.75
C LYS A 105 -0.11 -12.78 25.10
N ILE A 106 -0.18 -13.65 24.09
CA ILE A 106 -0.17 -15.11 24.30
C ILE A 106 1.14 -15.55 24.93
N GLY A 107 2.27 -15.05 24.41
CA GLY A 107 3.60 -15.34 24.97
C GLY A 107 3.75 -14.87 26.41
N ALA A 108 3.31 -13.65 26.73
CA ALA A 108 3.34 -13.10 28.08
C ALA A 108 2.50 -13.95 29.05
N ALA A 109 1.30 -14.39 28.65
CA ALA A 109 0.47 -15.26 29.47
C ALA A 109 1.12 -16.63 29.71
N ALA A 110 1.73 -17.23 28.69
CA ALA A 110 2.46 -18.49 28.82
C ALA A 110 3.68 -18.36 29.75
N MET A 111 4.41 -17.25 29.66
CA MET A 111 5.54 -16.96 30.55
C MET A 111 5.10 -16.81 32.01
N GLN A 112 3.98 -16.12 32.27
CA GLN A 112 3.43 -15.99 33.61
C GLN A 112 3.05 -17.36 34.19
N GLU A 113 2.44 -18.23 33.39
CA GLU A 113 2.06 -19.56 33.86
C GLU A 113 3.29 -20.44 34.13
N MET A 114 4.29 -20.39 33.26
CA MET A 114 5.56 -21.10 33.45
C MET A 114 6.32 -20.62 34.71
N GLN A 115 6.26 -19.32 35.02
CA GLN A 115 6.83 -18.78 36.25
C GLN A 115 6.13 -19.34 37.50
N LYS A 116 4.79 -19.42 37.50
CA LYS A 116 4.03 -20.04 38.61
C LYS A 116 4.40 -21.51 38.79
N VAL A 117 4.47 -22.29 37.70
CA VAL A 117 4.83 -23.71 37.77
C VAL A 117 6.25 -23.89 38.29
N THR A 118 7.20 -23.08 37.82
CA THR A 118 8.58 -23.10 38.31
C THR A 118 8.66 -22.77 39.79
N TYR A 119 7.91 -21.76 40.26
CA TYR A 119 7.83 -21.40 41.68
C TYR A 119 7.27 -22.54 42.55
N VAL A 120 6.17 -23.19 42.11
CA VAL A 120 5.61 -24.36 42.80
C VAL A 120 6.59 -25.53 42.82
N LEU A 121 7.34 -25.75 41.73
CA LEU A 121 8.34 -26.82 41.65
C LEU A 121 9.51 -26.56 42.60
N LEU A 122 9.96 -25.31 42.71
CA LEU A 122 11.06 -24.90 43.61
C LEU A 122 10.64 -24.96 45.09
N LEU A 123 9.41 -24.55 45.42
CA LEU A 123 8.89 -24.64 46.79
C LEU A 123 8.66 -26.08 47.25
N ASN A 124 8.25 -26.98 46.36
CA ASN A 124 8.09 -28.40 46.70
C ASN A 124 9.42 -29.13 46.94
N ILE A 125 10.57 -28.47 46.72
CA ILE A 125 11.91 -29.03 46.95
C ILE A 125 12.51 -28.55 48.28
N ASP A 126 12.01 -27.48 48.89
CA ASP A 126 12.52 -26.95 50.15
C ASP A 126 11.34 -26.67 51.11
N ASP A 127 10.91 -27.71 51.82
CA ASP A 127 10.09 -27.58 53.03
C ASP A 127 10.82 -26.65 54.02
N GLY A 128 10.45 -25.37 54.07
CA GLY A 128 11.00 -24.46 55.06
C GLY A 128 10.73 -22.98 54.81
N ASP A 129 9.48 -22.55 55.06
CA ASP A 129 9.06 -21.20 55.49
C ASP A 129 10.12 -20.08 55.43
N LYS A 130 10.48 -19.60 54.22
CA LYS A 130 11.21 -18.33 54.07
C LYS A 130 10.65 -17.42 52.98
N ASP A 131 10.00 -16.39 53.51
CA ASP A 131 10.07 -14.98 53.12
C ASP A 131 9.47 -14.58 51.77
N MET A 132 8.16 -14.29 51.86
CA MET A 132 7.31 -13.59 50.89
C MET A 132 7.82 -12.20 50.44
N ASP A 133 8.93 -11.67 50.99
CA ASP A 133 9.44 -10.32 50.69
C ASP A 133 10.28 -10.24 49.40
N GLU A 134 11.02 -11.28 49.02
CA GLU A 134 11.83 -11.27 47.76
C GLU A 134 10.97 -11.38 46.49
N THR A 135 9.73 -11.88 46.63
CA THR A 135 8.74 -11.97 45.56
C THR A 135 8.15 -10.62 45.11
N TYR A 136 8.10 -9.62 46.00
CA TYR A 136 7.60 -8.28 45.64
C TYR A 136 8.61 -7.48 44.81
N GLU A 137 9.92 -7.65 45.04
CA GLU A 137 10.97 -6.98 44.24
C GLU A 137 11.03 -7.50 42.80
N ILE A 138 10.88 -8.81 42.59
CA ILE A 138 10.94 -9.40 41.24
C ILE A 138 9.73 -8.95 40.39
N MET A 139 8.54 -8.85 40.99
CA MET A 139 7.35 -8.38 40.29
C MET A 139 7.43 -6.89 39.92
N ALA A 140 8.07 -6.06 40.77
CA ALA A 140 8.36 -4.67 40.48
C ALA A 140 9.36 -4.50 39.31
N ASN A 141 10.42 -5.32 39.28
CA ASN A 141 11.41 -5.32 38.20
C ASN A 141 10.82 -5.76 36.85
N VAL A 142 9.95 -6.77 36.84
CA VAL A 142 9.26 -7.21 35.61
C VAL A 142 8.31 -6.14 35.08
N LYS A 143 7.63 -5.41 35.98
CA LYS A 143 6.76 -4.30 35.59
C LYS A 143 7.56 -3.13 35.00
N GLN A 144 8.73 -2.82 35.57
CA GLN A 144 9.66 -1.82 35.03
C GLN A 144 10.22 -2.21 33.65
N ILE A 145 10.49 -3.49 33.41
CA ILE A 145 10.89 -4.01 32.10
C ILE A 145 9.74 -3.90 31.09
N GLN A 146 8.50 -4.20 31.51
CA GLN A 146 7.31 -4.10 30.66
C GLN A 146 7.00 -2.65 30.26
N ASP A 147 7.20 -1.69 31.17
CA ASP A 147 7.08 -0.25 30.87
C ASP A 147 8.26 0.28 30.03
N SER A 148 9.46 -0.30 30.16
CA SER A 148 10.61 0.04 29.31
C SER A 148 10.52 -0.54 27.89
N LEU A 149 9.82 -1.67 27.73
CA LEU A 149 9.53 -2.30 26.44
C LEU A 149 8.32 -1.67 25.72
N ARG A 150 7.50 -0.89 26.43
CA ARG A 150 6.55 0.05 25.81
C ARG A 150 7.33 1.24 25.25
N THR A 151 8.13 1.00 24.22
CA THR A 151 8.72 2.09 23.45
C THR A 151 7.61 2.91 22.80
N PRO A 152 7.75 4.25 22.76
CA PRO A 152 6.74 5.13 22.19
C PRO A 152 6.60 4.82 20.70
N SER A 153 5.36 4.58 20.28
CA SER A 153 4.93 4.39 18.90
C SER A 153 5.17 5.60 17.98
N ASP A 154 6.00 6.57 18.39
CA ASP A 154 6.30 7.81 17.65
C ASP A 154 7.57 7.71 16.77
N ALA A 155 8.34 6.62 16.86
CA ALA A 155 9.49 6.40 15.97
C ALA A 155 9.10 5.96 14.54
N ALA A 156 7.81 5.82 14.24
CA ALA A 156 7.31 5.36 12.93
C ALA A 156 6.84 6.49 12.00
N THR A 157 6.88 7.76 12.43
CA THR A 157 6.37 8.90 11.63
C THR A 157 7.43 9.66 10.84
N GLU A 158 8.72 9.37 10.98
CA GLU A 158 9.73 9.92 10.07
C GLU A 158 9.98 8.93 8.92
N PHE A 159 9.02 8.87 8.00
CA PHE A 159 9.33 8.51 6.62
C PHE A 159 10.26 9.62 6.08
N ASN A 160 11.56 9.50 6.34
CA ASN A 160 12.57 10.42 5.85
C ASN A 160 12.56 10.37 4.31
N GLU A 161 11.93 11.36 3.69
CA GLU A 161 11.82 11.53 2.23
C GLU A 161 13.21 11.40 1.56
N ASP A 162 14.24 11.94 2.19
CA ASP A 162 15.65 11.87 1.79
C ASP A 162 16.18 10.43 1.66
N LYS A 163 15.73 9.51 2.52
CA LYS A 163 16.16 8.10 2.51
C LYS A 163 15.49 7.31 1.39
N VAL A 164 14.31 7.75 0.95
CA VAL A 164 13.60 7.17 -0.21
C VAL A 164 14.22 7.70 -1.50
N GLU A 165 14.57 8.99 -1.55
CA GLU A 165 15.20 9.62 -2.71
C GLU A 165 16.62 9.08 -2.96
N ALA A 166 17.40 8.82 -1.89
CA ALA A 166 18.69 8.14 -1.98
C ALA A 166 18.59 6.73 -2.58
N LYS A 167 17.58 5.96 -2.19
CA LYS A 167 17.34 4.61 -2.72
C LYS A 167 16.82 4.60 -4.16
N LEU A 168 16.11 5.66 -4.59
CA LEU A 168 15.71 5.85 -5.98
C LEU A 168 16.92 6.17 -6.87
N LYS A 169 17.81 7.09 -6.43
CA LYS A 169 19.06 7.42 -7.16
C LYS A 169 20.00 6.23 -7.31
N GLU A 170 20.10 5.37 -6.29
CA GLU A 170 20.89 4.14 -6.35
C GLU A 170 20.34 3.16 -7.40
N ARG A 171 19.02 3.09 -7.56
CA ARG A 171 18.36 2.17 -8.50
C ARG A 171 18.33 2.71 -9.94
N GLU A 172 18.28 4.03 -10.10
CA GLU A 172 18.41 4.69 -11.42
C GLU A 172 19.86 4.70 -11.94
N GLY A 173 20.86 4.55 -11.06
CA GLY A 173 22.27 4.39 -11.43
C GLY A 173 22.68 2.98 -11.88
N ALA A 174 21.76 2.00 -11.83
CA ALA A 174 22.05 0.59 -12.10
C ALA A 174 21.55 0.08 -13.48
N ASP A 175 20.98 0.93 -14.32
CA ASP A 175 20.75 0.64 -15.73
C ASP A 175 21.76 1.42 -16.59
N PRO A 176 22.69 0.77 -17.31
CA PRO A 176 23.39 1.45 -18.39
C PRO A 176 22.36 1.70 -19.49
N VAL A 177 21.77 2.89 -19.50
CA VAL A 177 21.15 3.43 -20.71
C VAL A 177 22.29 3.54 -21.74
N PRO A 178 22.26 2.79 -22.86
CA PRO A 178 23.13 3.13 -23.96
C PRO A 178 22.72 4.52 -24.42
N GLN A 179 23.55 5.51 -24.10
CA GLN A 179 23.46 6.84 -24.66
C GLN A 179 23.62 6.71 -26.17
N ARG A 180 22.50 6.61 -26.90
CA ARG A 180 22.46 7.08 -28.28
C ARG A 180 22.50 8.60 -28.18
N THR A 181 23.73 9.13 -28.15
CA THR A 181 23.99 10.56 -28.25
C THR A 181 23.43 11.06 -29.58
N ALA A 182 22.93 12.28 -29.58
CA ALA A 182 22.25 12.92 -30.71
C ALA A 182 23.17 13.22 -31.91
N GLU A 183 24.36 12.64 -31.97
CA GLU A 183 25.37 12.87 -33.00
C GLU A 183 25.21 11.93 -34.22
N GLU A 184 24.51 10.79 -34.09
CA GLU A 184 24.26 9.88 -35.22
C GLU A 184 23.20 10.38 -36.21
N TYR A 185 22.33 11.33 -35.82
CA TYR A 185 21.34 11.87 -36.76
C TYR A 185 21.91 12.92 -37.71
N GLU A 186 23.00 13.61 -37.35
CA GLU A 186 23.56 14.67 -38.19
C GLU A 186 24.47 14.12 -39.31
N LEU A 187 25.13 12.97 -39.08
CA LEU A 187 25.89 12.27 -40.11
C LEU A 187 24.98 11.53 -41.11
N ALA A 188 23.83 11.00 -40.67
CA ALA A 188 22.87 10.33 -41.54
C ALA A 188 22.12 11.30 -42.47
N THR A 189 21.91 12.55 -42.05
CA THR A 189 21.29 13.59 -42.91
C THR A 189 22.27 14.25 -43.87
N SER A 190 23.56 14.29 -43.55
CA SER A 190 24.60 14.84 -44.43
C SER A 190 24.96 13.88 -45.58
N GLN A 191 24.96 12.57 -45.35
CA GLN A 191 25.29 11.58 -46.40
C GLN A 191 24.11 11.22 -47.33
N ALA A 192 22.86 11.52 -46.94
CA ALA A 192 21.70 11.31 -47.82
C ALA A 192 21.45 12.48 -48.81
N GLY A 193 22.15 13.61 -48.66
CA GLY A 193 22.01 14.79 -49.53
C GLY A 193 22.99 14.87 -50.71
N MET A 194 23.93 13.92 -50.84
CA MET A 194 24.92 13.88 -51.94
C MET A 194 24.78 12.63 -52.84
N ALA A 195 23.61 11.98 -52.84
CA ALA A 195 23.34 10.84 -53.72
C ALA A 195 21.93 10.88 -54.32
N LEU A 196 21.52 12.03 -54.84
CA LEU A 196 20.52 12.18 -55.90
C LEU A 196 20.80 13.44 -56.73
#